data_AF-B8F0H2-F1
#
_entry.id   AF-B8F0H2-F1
#
_cell.length_a   1.000
_cell.length_b   1.000
_cell.length_c   1.000
_cell.angle_alpha   90.00
_cell.angle_beta   90.00
_cell.angle_gamma   90.00
#
_symmetry.space_group_name_H-M   'P 1'
#
loop_
_entity.id
_entity.type
_entity.pdbx_description
1 polymer ?
#
loop_
_entity_poly.entity_id
_entity_poly.type
_entity_poly.pdbx_seq_one_letter_code
_entity_poly.pdbx_strand_id
1 'polypeptide(L)' 'MRFEETKSDTLNLRVSPSFKLALKAAADHEQRSMVNMLEVLVANYCDQHRISLPASQQRERRVVNKSNIKVSA' A
#
# COMPACT_ATOMS: atom_id res chain seq x y z
N MET A 1 5.29 2.21 -10.14
CA MET A 1 4.10 2.34 -9.27
C MET A 1 4.52 2.92 -7.91
N ARG A 2 3.74 3.81 -7.28
CA ARG A 2 4.06 4.38 -5.95
C ARG A 2 2.88 4.29 -5.00
N PHE A 3 3.10 3.78 -3.79
CA PHE A 3 2.09 3.62 -2.74
C PHE A 3 2.12 4.84 -1.80
N GLU A 4 1.70 6.00 -2.30
CA GLU A 4 1.76 7.29 -1.58
C GLU A 4 0.56 7.53 -0.63
N GLU A 5 -0.30 6.53 -0.45
CA GLU A 5 -1.48 6.64 0.41
C GLU A 5 -1.13 6.42 1.89
N THR A 6 -1.89 7.05 2.79
CA THR A 6 -1.80 6.80 4.22
C THR A 6 -2.05 5.32 4.50
N LYS A 7 -1.07 4.66 5.13
CA LYS A 7 -1.15 3.27 5.57
C LYS A 7 -2.27 3.12 6.60
N SER A 8 -3.48 2.76 6.13
CA SER A 8 -4.68 2.64 6.96
C SER A 8 -5.12 1.18 7.16
N ASP A 9 -4.72 0.29 6.25
CA ASP A 9 -4.97 -1.15 6.34
C ASP A 9 -3.80 -1.91 6.95
N THR A 10 -4.12 -2.94 7.74
CA THR A 10 -3.12 -3.78 8.43
C THR A 10 -2.91 -5.09 7.69
N LEU A 11 -1.66 -5.38 7.31
CA LEU A 11 -1.26 -6.63 6.66
C LEU A 11 -0.64 -7.59 7.69
N ASN A 12 -1.38 -8.64 8.08
CA ASN A 12 -0.88 -9.71 8.95
C ASN A 12 -0.37 -10.88 8.10
N LEU A 13 0.93 -11.17 8.16
CA LEU A 13 1.55 -12.21 7.33
C LEU A 13 2.23 -13.28 8.18
N ARG A 14 1.97 -14.55 7.87
CA ARG A 14 2.76 -15.70 8.36
C ARG A 14 3.78 -16.08 7.30
N VAL A 15 5.06 -16.00 7.66
CA VAL A 15 6.20 -16.29 6.76
C VAL A 15 7.17 -17.23 7.43
N SER A 16 8.03 -17.85 6.62
CA SER A 16 9.18 -18.58 7.15
C SER A 16 10.17 -17.62 7.85
N PRO A 17 10.93 -18.10 8.84
CA PRO A 17 11.98 -17.30 9.48
C PRO A 17 13.03 -16.80 8.47
N SER A 18 13.38 -17.62 7.48
CA SER A 18 14.33 -17.26 6.43
C SER A 18 13.84 -16.09 5.57
N PHE A 19 12.56 -16.07 5.21
CA PHE A 19 11.97 -14.96 4.46
C PHE A 19 12.01 -13.66 5.27
N LYS A 20 11.66 -13.72 6.55
CA LYS A 20 11.73 -12.54 7.44
C LYS A 20 13.15 -11.97 7.51
N LEU A 21 14.16 -12.84 7.62
CA LEU A 21 15.57 -12.41 7.66
C LEU A 21 16.00 -11.77 6.34
N ALA A 22 15.65 -12.37 5.20
CA ALA A 22 15.97 -11.82 3.88
C ALA A 22 15.29 -10.46 3.66
N LEU A 23 14.00 -10.33 4.01
CA LEU A 23 13.26 -9.07 3.92
C LEU A 23 13.89 -7.99 4.81
N LYS A 24 14.28 -8.36 6.03
CA LYS A 24 14.95 -7.42 6.95
C LYS A 24 16.30 -6.96 6.38
N ALA A 25 17.13 -7.87 5.90
CA ALA A 25 18.43 -7.52 5.31
C ALA A 25 18.29 -6.57 4.12
N ALA A 26 17.31 -6.81 3.24
CA ALA A 26 17.02 -5.92 2.11
C ALA A 26 16.53 -4.54 2.57
N ALA A 27 15.64 -4.51 3.57
CA ALA A 27 15.13 -3.27 4.14
C ALA A 27 16.23 -2.44 4.82
N ASP A 28 17.11 -3.09 5.58
CA ASP A 28 18.26 -2.46 6.25
C ASP A 28 19.26 -1.90 5.23
N HIS A 29 19.50 -2.62 4.13
CA HIS A 29 20.37 -2.19 3.03
C HIS A 29 19.88 -0.89 2.37
N GLU A 30 18.56 -0.72 2.20
CA GLU A 30 17.97 0.50 1.63
C GLU A 30 17.61 1.57 2.69
N GLN A 31 17.90 1.34 3.97
CA GLN A 31 17.53 2.24 5.08
C GLN A 31 16.01 2.52 5.14
N ARG A 32 15.20 1.49 4.91
CA ARG A 32 13.73 1.59 4.87
C ARG A 32 13.11 0.56 5.80
N SER A 33 11.87 0.78 6.21
CA SER A 33 11.14 -0.23 7.00
C SER A 33 10.83 -1.46 6.15
N MET A 34 10.70 -2.64 6.78
CA MET A 34 10.34 -3.89 6.09
C MET A 34 9.03 -3.77 5.30
N VAL A 35 8.07 -2.97 5.79
CA VAL A 35 6.80 -2.71 5.09
C VAL A 35 7.04 -1.93 3.80
N ASN A 36 7.85 -0.87 3.88
CA ASN A 36 8.18 -0.03 2.73
C ASN A 36 9.04 -0.82 1.70
N MET A 37 9.87 -1.74 2.16
CA MET A 37 10.60 -2.67 1.29
C MET A 37 9.64 -3.59 0.53
N LEU A 38 8.62 -4.13 1.21
CA LEU A 38 7.61 -4.97 0.57
C LEU A 38 6.85 -4.20 -0.52
N GLU A 39 6.49 -2.94 -0.27
CA GLU A 39 5.88 -2.05 -1.27
C GLU A 39 6.75 -1.92 -2.52
N VAL A 40 8.07 -1.75 -2.39
CA VAL A 40 8.97 -1.67 -3.55
C VAL A 40 9.11 -2.99 -4.28
N LEU A 41 9.23 -4.11 -3.56
CA LEU A 41 9.27 -5.43 -4.19
C LEU A 41 8.00 -5.70 -5.01
N VAL A 42 6.83 -5.38 -4.46
CA VAL A 42 5.55 -5.52 -5.16
C VAL A 42 5.45 -4.56 -6.35
N ALA A 43 5.85 -3.29 -6.18
CA ALA A 43 5.84 -2.32 -7.27
C ALA A 43 6.71 -2.78 -8.45
N ASN A 44 7.92 -3.26 -8.16
CA ASN A 44 8.85 -3.76 -9.17
C ASN A 44 8.32 -5.01 -9.86
N TYR A 45 7.75 -5.95 -9.11
CA TYR A 45 7.13 -7.14 -9.68
C TYR A 45 5.97 -6.78 -10.62
N CYS A 46 5.08 -5.87 -10.21
CA CYS A 46 3.98 -5.42 -11.06
C CYS A 46 4.47 -4.72 -12.33
N ASP A 47 5.52 -3.91 -12.23
CA ASP A 47 6.12 -3.21 -13.38
C ASP A 47 6.74 -4.20 -14.39
N GLN A 48 7.53 -5.16 -13.89
CA GLN A 48 8.17 -6.18 -14.71
C GLN A 48 7.18 -7.12 -15.40
N HIS A 49 6.08 -7.46 -14.72
CA HIS A 49 5.06 -8.37 -15.22
C HIS A 49 3.87 -7.67 -15.90
N ARG A 50 3.91 -6.33 -16.04
CA ARG A 50 2.83 -5.49 -16.58
C ARG A 50 1.46 -5.75 -15.93
N ILE A 51 1.46 -6.02 -14.62
CA ILE A 51 0.24 -6.22 -13.84
C ILE A 51 -0.33 -4.84 -13.52
N SER A 52 -1.46 -4.50 -14.15
CA SER A 52 -2.19 -3.26 -13.86
C SER A 52 -3.12 -3.47 -12.67
N LEU A 53 -2.98 -2.68 -11.60
CA LEU A 53 -3.98 -2.69 -10.53
C LEU A 53 -5.26 -1.99 -10.99
N PRO A 54 -6.44 -2.55 -10.67
CA PRO A 54 -7.70 -1.87 -10.93
C PRO A 54 -7.77 -0.57 -10.12
N ALA A 55 -8.04 0.56 -10.79
CA ALA A 55 -8.07 1.91 -10.22
C ALA A 55 -9.25 2.16 -9.22
N SER A 56 -9.93 1.11 -8.76
CA SER A 56 -11.29 1.20 -8.23
C SER A 56 -11.43 1.14 -6.71
N GLN A 57 -10.39 1.37 -5.91
CA GLN A 57 -10.56 1.41 -4.44
C GLN A 57 -10.05 2.67 -3.72
N GLN A 58 -9.36 3.60 -4.39
CA GLN A 58 -8.87 4.82 -3.73
C GLN A 58 -9.92 5.97 -3.65
N ARG A 59 -11.13 5.82 -4.20
CA ARG A 59 -12.11 6.91 -4.29
C ARG A 59 -13.28 6.85 -3.31
N GLU A 60 -13.53 5.76 -2.59
CA GLU A 60 -14.77 5.64 -1.81
C GLU A 60 -14.75 6.36 -0.43
N ARG A 61 -13.58 6.72 0.12
CA ARG A 61 -13.54 7.34 1.45
C ARG A 61 -13.61 8.87 1.47
N ARG A 62 -13.47 9.56 0.32
CA ARG A 62 -13.45 11.05 0.31
C ARG A 62 -14.78 11.71 -0.06
N VAL A 63 -15.81 10.94 -0.44
CA VAL A 63 -17.09 11.52 -0.91
C VAL A 63 -18.19 11.55 0.17
N VAL A 64 -18.11 10.75 1.24
CA VAL A 64 -19.10 10.79 2.34
C VAL A 64 -18.73 11.86 3.37
N ASN A 65 -18.64 13.14 2.97
CA ASN A 65 -18.83 14.26 3.93
C ASN A 65 -19.18 15.60 3.28
N LYS A 66 -19.74 15.61 2.07
CA LYS A 66 -20.27 16.82 1.41
C LYS A 66 -21.73 16.63 0.97
N SER A 67 -22.59 16.29 1.92
CA SER A 67 -24.04 16.30 1.72
C SER A 67 -24.75 16.71 3.01
N ASN A 68 -24.69 18.00 3.33
CA ASN A 68 -25.82 18.69 3.97
C ASN A 68 -25.69 20.19 3.67
N ILE A 69 -25.90 20.53 2.39
CA ILE A 69 -26.46 21.82 2.02
C ILE A 69 -27.80 21.51 1.34
N LYS A 70 -28.89 21.97 1.97
CA LYS A 70 -30.13 22.52 1.39
C LYS A 70 -31.09 22.81 2.55
N VAL A 71 -31.15 24.07 3.01
CA VAL A 71 -32.15 25.09 2.64
C VAL A 71 -33.56 24.68 3.04
N SER A 72 -34.13 25.37 4.04
CA SER A 72 -35.55 25.59 4.39
C SER A 72 -35.53 26.28 5.77
N ALA A 73 -36.16 27.41 6.08
CA ALA A 73 -37.12 28.30 5.44
C ALA A 73 -36.93 29.72 6.02
#